data_AF-A0A965PJ75-F1
#
_entry.id   AF-A0A965PJ75-F1
#
_cell.length_a   1.000
_cell.length_b   1.000
_cell.length_c   1.000
_cell.angle_alpha   90.00
_cell.angle_beta   90.00
_cell.angle_gamma   90.00
#
_symmetry.space_group_name_H-M   'P 1'
#
loop_
_entity.id
_entity.type
_entity.pdbx_description
1 polymer ?
#
loop_
_entity_poly.entity_id
_entity_poly.type
_entity_poly.pdbx_seq_one_letter_code
_entity_poly.pdbx_strand_id
1 'polypeptide(L)'
;MEHDIIANKELRRDIDEQIQKLKKLSPSRERSLAITKLQEAVMWLGMDLKRINDMAPGTSPNPYPNSKDPSNTKIEPTADGLKL
;
A
#
# COMPACT_ATOMS: atom_id res chain seq x y z
N MET A 1 13.03 0.76 -12.75
CA MET A 1 12.04 1.79 -12.39
C MET A 1 10.60 1.33 -12.63
N GLU A 2 10.19 1.06 -13.87
CA GLU A 2 8.84 0.48 -14.13
C GLU A 2 8.68 -0.91 -13.51
N HIS A 3 9.67 -1.78 -13.70
CA HIS A 3 9.74 -3.10 -13.03
C HIS A 3 9.56 -2.99 -11.51
N ASP A 4 10.22 -2.03 -10.87
CA ASP A 4 10.18 -1.85 -9.41
C ASP A 4 8.80 -1.35 -8.94
N ILE A 5 8.13 -0.51 -9.76
CA ILE A 5 6.75 -0.09 -9.50
C ILE A 5 5.80 -1.29 -9.55
N ILE A 6 5.92 -2.14 -10.57
CA ILE A 6 5.10 -3.34 -10.73
C ILE A 6 5.36 -4.30 -9.57
N ALA A 7 6.64 -4.61 -9.29
CA ALA A 7 7.04 -5.50 -8.21
C ALA A 7 6.54 -5.00 -6.84
N ASN A 8 6.68 -3.70 -6.54
CA ASN A 8 6.17 -3.13 -5.29
C ASN A 8 4.64 -3.25 -5.18
N LYS A 9 3.89 -3.06 -6.28
CA LYS A 9 2.43 -3.20 -6.28
C LYS A 9 2.01 -4.65 -6.08
N GLU A 10 2.67 -5.60 -6.74
CA GLU A 10 2.43 -7.04 -6.60
C GLU A 10 2.74 -7.51 -5.17
N LEU A 11 3.90 -7.14 -4.63
CA LEU A 11 4.28 -7.48 -3.26
C LEU A 11 3.28 -6.94 -2.24
N ARG A 12 2.79 -5.71 -2.40
CA ARG A 12 1.77 -5.15 -1.49
C ARG A 12 0.48 -5.96 -1.51
N ARG A 13 -0.03 -6.30 -2.70
CA ARG A 13 -1.22 -7.15 -2.86
C ARG A 13 -1.01 -8.53 -2.23
N ASP A 14 0.10 -9.19 -2.53
CA ASP A 14 0.38 -10.55 -2.07
C ASP A 14 0.56 -10.59 -0.54
N ILE A 15 1.19 -9.57 0.05
CA ILE A 15 1.32 -9.44 1.51
C ILE A 15 -0.06 -9.21 2.15
N ASP A 16 -0.93 -8.38 1.58
CA ASP A 16 -2.30 -8.20 2.06
C ASP A 16 -3.07 -9.53 2.07
N GLU A 17 -2.90 -10.37 1.04
CA GLU A 17 -3.46 -11.72 1.05
C GLU A 17 -2.92 -12.59 2.19
N GLN A 18 -1.62 -12.52 2.50
CA GLN A 18 -1.04 -13.24 3.65
C GLN A 18 -1.58 -12.72 4.99
N ILE A 19 -1.76 -11.41 5.13
CA ILE A 19 -2.40 -10.82 6.32
C ILE A 19 -3.81 -11.39 6.50
N GLN A 20 -4.60 -11.45 5.43
CA GLN A 20 -5.96 -12.01 5.48
C GLN A 20 -5.95 -13.52 5.79
N LYS A 21 -4.96 -14.29 5.31
CA LYS A 21 -4.78 -15.69 5.70
C LYS A 21 -4.46 -15.84 7.18
N LEU A 22 -3.57 -15.00 7.73
CA LEU A 22 -3.20 -15.02 9.15
C LEU A 22 -4.38 -14.64 10.06
N LYS A 23 -5.18 -13.65 9.67
CA LYS A 23 -6.38 -13.22 10.41
C LYS A 23 -7.45 -14.33 10.54
N LYS A 24 -7.45 -15.32 9.65
CA LYS A 24 -8.38 -16.47 9.69
C LYS A 24 -7.93 -17.59 10.65
N LEU A 25 -6.68 -17.55 11.12
CA LEU A 25 -6.16 -18.53 12.08
C LEU A 25 -6.52 -18.13 13.52
N SER A 26 -6.37 -19.06 14.46
CA SER A 26 -6.57 -18.75 15.88
C SER A 26 -5.64 -17.61 16.33
N PRO A 27 -6.12 -16.64 17.11
CA PRO A 27 -5.28 -15.53 17.56
C PRO A 27 -4.16 -16.05 18.49
N SER A 28 -2.95 -15.56 18.28
CA SER A 28 -1.81 -15.76 19.17
C SER A 28 -0.91 -14.53 19.14
N ARG A 29 -0.06 -14.34 20.15
CA ARG A 29 0.88 -13.22 20.20
C ARG A 29 1.80 -13.19 18.97
N GLU A 30 2.30 -14.34 18.57
CA GLU A 30 3.20 -14.53 17.43
C GLU A 30 2.50 -14.16 16.12
N ARG A 31 1.23 -14.55 15.96
CA ARG A 31 0.44 -14.18 14.78
C ARG A 31 0.11 -12.69 14.75
N SER A 32 -0.20 -12.08 15.88
CA SER A 32 -0.40 -10.63 15.97
C SER A 32 0.87 -9.88 15.56
N LEU A 33 2.03 -10.30 16.05
CA LEU A 33 3.32 -9.72 15.65
C LEU A 33 3.60 -9.91 14.15
N ALA A 34 3.33 -11.10 13.61
CA ALA A 34 3.48 -11.37 12.18
C ALA A 34 2.58 -10.44 11.34
N ILE A 35 1.31 -10.28 11.71
CA ILE A 35 0.38 -9.36 11.04
C ILE A 35 0.92 -7.92 11.07
N THR A 36 1.36 -7.44 12.24
CA THR A 36 1.92 -6.08 12.36
C THR A 36 3.13 -5.89 11.46
N LYS A 37 4.06 -6.86 11.39
CA LYS A 37 5.25 -6.75 10.54
C LYS A 37 4.92 -6.81 9.05
N LEU A 38 3.92 -7.57 8.66
CA LEU A 38 3.42 -7.57 7.27
C LEU A 38 2.75 -6.23 6.92
N GLN A 39 1.98 -5.64 7.83
CA GLN A 39 1.39 -4.31 7.63
C GLN A 39 2.47 -3.21 7.51
N GLU A 40 3.51 -3.25 8.35
CA GLU A 40 4.67 -2.37 8.23
C GLU A 40 5.36 -2.53 6.87
N ALA A 41 5.52 -3.77 6.38
CA ALA A 41 6.11 -4.03 5.06
C ALA A 41 5.29 -3.39 3.92
N VAL A 42 3.96 -3.53 3.94
CA VAL A 42 3.06 -2.88 2.94
C VAL A 42 3.21 -1.36 2.96
N MET A 43 3.35 -0.76 4.14
CA MET A 43 3.57 0.68 4.29
C MET A 43 4.91 1.11 3.68
N TRP A 44 6.00 0.40 3.98
CA TRP A 44 7.33 0.71 3.45
C TRP A 44 7.42 0.57 1.93
N LEU A 45 6.75 -0.44 1.34
CA LEU A 45 6.64 -0.56 -0.11
C LEU A 45 5.85 0.60 -0.74
N GLY A 46 4.83 1.12 -0.04
CA GLY A 46 4.13 2.35 -0.44
C GLY A 46 5.04 3.59 -0.41
N MET A 47 5.92 3.68 0.59
CA MET A 47 6.92 4.73 0.67
C MET A 47 7.97 4.65 -0.45
N ASP A 48 8.35 3.44 -0.86
CA ASP A 48 9.27 3.26 -1.99
C ASP A 48 8.62 3.69 -3.32
N LEU A 49 7.34 3.39 -3.53
CA LEU A 49 6.58 3.92 -4.67
C LEU A 49 6.55 5.46 -4.66
N LYS A 50 6.38 6.08 -3.49
CA LYS A 50 6.47 7.54 -3.35
C LYS A 50 7.85 8.05 -3.72
N ARG A 51 8.93 7.43 -3.23
CA ARG A 51 10.32 7.76 -3.58
C ARG A 51 10.55 7.68 -5.10
N ILE A 52 10.07 6.62 -5.75
CA ILE A 52 10.19 6.45 -7.21
C ILE A 52 9.46 7.59 -7.94
N ASN A 53 8.24 7.93 -7.51
CA ASN A 53 7.47 9.03 -8.08
C ASN A 53 8.14 10.41 -7.88
N ASP A 54 8.76 10.64 -6.72
CA ASP A 54 9.46 11.89 -6.43
C ASP A 54 10.77 12.01 -7.26
N MET A 55 11.45 10.89 -7.55
CA MET A 55 12.64 10.85 -8.41
C MET A 55 12.31 11.03 -9.89
N ALA A 56 11.10 10.67 -10.31
CA ALA A 56 10.65 10.81 -11.70
C ALA A 56 9.17 11.25 -11.73
N PRO A 57 8.91 12.56 -11.60
CA PRO A 57 7.56 13.10 -11.57
C PRO A 57 6.79 12.74 -12.84
N GLY A 58 5.64 12.07 -12.68
CA GLY A 58 4.77 11.70 -13.80
C GLY A 58 4.92 10.25 -14.31
N THR A 59 5.84 9.45 -13.74
CA THR A 59 6.02 8.04 -14.13
C THR A 59 4.85 7.14 -13.70
N SER A 60 4.03 7.57 -12.75
CA SER A 60 2.74 6.97 -12.45
C SER A 60 1.70 8.10 -12.50
N PRO A 61 0.57 7.95 -13.23
CA PRO A 61 -0.53 8.90 -13.10
C PRO A 61 -0.91 8.94 -11.61
N ASN A 62 -0.86 10.12 -11.00
CA ASN A 62 -1.23 10.29 -9.60
C ASN A 62 -2.72 9.92 -9.49
N PRO A 63 -3.09 8.79 -8.83
CA PRO A 63 -4.49 8.42 -8.71
C PRO A 63 -5.27 9.40 -7.85
N TYR A 64 -4.59 10.28 -7.10
CA TYR A 64 -5.18 11.28 -6.22
C TYR A 64 -4.59 12.67 -6.47
N PRO A 65 -4.91 13.32 -7.59
CA PRO A 65 -4.39 14.65 -7.94
C PRO A 65 -4.74 15.70 -6.87
N ASN A 66 -5.89 15.54 -6.20
CA ASN A 66 -6.38 16.47 -5.19
C ASN A 66 -6.00 16.13 -3.75
N SER A 67 -5.38 14.97 -3.48
CA SER A 67 -5.09 14.53 -2.09
C SER A 67 -4.12 15.45 -1.34
N LYS A 68 -3.39 16.32 -2.05
CA LYS A 68 -2.47 17.30 -1.46
C LYS A 68 -3.01 18.73 -1.50
N ASP A 69 -4.21 18.95 -2.03
CA ASP A 69 -4.83 20.27 -2.11
C ASP A 69 -5.68 20.52 -0.84
N PRO A 70 -5.22 21.37 0.09
CA PRO A 70 -5.94 21.65 1.33
C PRO A 70 -7.21 22.48 1.11
N SER A 71 -7.45 23.00 -0.10
CA SER A 71 -8.64 23.78 -0.44
C SER A 71 -9.84 22.93 -0.88
N ASN A 72 -9.62 21.62 -1.09
CA ASN A 72 -10.64 20.69 -1.55
C ASN A 72 -11.03 19.70 -0.45
N THR A 73 -12.32 19.60 -0.13
CA THR A 73 -12.86 18.65 0.85
C THR A 73 -13.20 17.28 0.25
N LYS A 74 -12.97 17.11 -1.05
CA LYS A 74 -13.23 15.87 -1.77
C LYS A 74 -12.24 14.79 -1.33
N ILE A 75 -12.74 13.85 -0.54
CA ILE A 75 -12.04 12.60 -0.23
C ILE A 75 -12.14 11.72 -1.48
N GLU A 76 -11.01 11.44 -2.11
CA GLU A 76 -10.99 10.56 -3.27
C GLU A 76 -11.19 9.11 -2.83
N PRO A 77 -12.04 8.33 -3.54
CA PRO A 77 -12.34 6.95 -3.17
C PRO A 77 -11.06 6.12 -3.16
N THR A 78 -10.98 5.18 -2.23
CA THR A 78 -9.85 4.24 -2.15
C THR A 78 -9.67 3.56 -3.50
N ALA A 79 -8.46 3.63 -4.07
CA ALA A 79 -8.13 2.96 -5.32
C ALA A 79 -8.64 1.52 -5.28
N ASP A 80 -9.46 1.19 -6.27
CA ASP A 80 -10.38 0.06 -6.30
C ASP A 80 -9.79 -1.20 -5.66
N GLY A 81 -10.39 -1.63 -4.54
CA GLY A 81 -10.20 -2.98 -4.00
C GLY A 81 -9.51 -3.11 -2.64
N LEU A 82 -9.09 -2.03 -1.98
CA LEU A 82 -8.55 -2.12 -0.61
C LEU A 82 -9.69 -2.36 0.40
N LYS A 83 -10.13 -3.62 0.50
CA LYS A 83 -11.03 -4.08 1.57
C LYS A 83 -10.21 -4.23 2.86
N LEU A 84 -10.48 -3.37 3.85
CA LEU A 84 -9.96 -3.48 5.22
C LEU A 84 -10.36 -4.82 5.88
#